data_AF-A0A6B2XU87-F1
#
_entry.id   AF-A0A6B2XU87-F1
#
_cell.length_a   1.000
_cell.length_b   1.000
_cell.length_c   1.000
_cell.angle_alpha   90.00
_cell.angle_beta   90.00
_cell.angle_gamma   90.00
#
_symmetry.space_group_name_H-M   'P 1'
#
loop_
_entity.id
_entity.type
_entity.pdbx_description
1 polymer ?
#
loop_
_entity_poly.entity_id
_entity_poly.type
_entity_poly.pdbx_seq_one_letter_code
_entity_poly.pdbx_strand_id
1 'polypeptide(L)'
;ETAAYPPGRAFAEMYVPRFGPRWNKPVLEGTGTELLKKGLGHYAGTARLGGTGNFAVAGHRRTYGDPFKDIPKLRPGDLVILKDAAGWYTYTVRSEPLRTVPTDIAVDDPVPRRSTFPAPGRYLTLTTCDPEW
;
A
#
# COMPACT_ATOMS: atom_id res chain seq x y z
N GLU A 1 -3.91 -11.11 21.89
CA GLU A 1 -2.86 -11.55 20.94
C GLU A 1 -3.51 -11.62 19.56
N THR A 2 -3.19 -10.70 18.66
CA THR A 2 -3.87 -10.62 17.36
C THR A 2 -3.03 -11.36 16.33
N ALA A 3 -3.47 -12.54 15.91
CA ALA A 3 -2.75 -13.43 15.00
C ALA A 3 -2.34 -12.72 13.69
N ALA A 4 -1.09 -12.94 13.25
CA ALA A 4 -0.57 -12.45 11.97
C ALA A 4 -1.47 -12.86 10.79
N TYR A 5 -1.50 -12.06 9.72
CA TYR A 5 -2.25 -12.44 8.53
C TYR A 5 -1.66 -13.73 7.93
N PRO A 6 -2.49 -14.66 7.42
CA PRO A 6 -1.97 -15.88 6.80
C PRO A 6 -1.15 -15.54 5.54
N PRO A 7 0.12 -15.96 5.44
CA PRO A 7 0.97 -15.67 4.30
C PRO A 7 0.34 -16.09 2.97
N GLY A 8 0.44 -15.23 1.96
CA GLY A 8 -0.03 -15.49 0.60
C GLY A 8 -1.54 -15.53 0.42
N ARG A 9 -2.33 -15.22 1.46
CA ARG A 9 -3.79 -15.08 1.36
C ARG A 9 -4.19 -13.62 1.27
N ALA A 10 -5.20 -13.35 0.45
CA ALA A 10 -5.88 -12.07 0.44
C ALA A 10 -6.63 -11.88 1.77
N PHE A 11 -6.43 -10.74 2.43
CA PHE A 11 -7.10 -10.39 3.67
C PHE A 11 -7.89 -9.08 3.59
N ALA A 12 -7.60 -8.24 2.59
CA ALA A 12 -8.28 -6.99 2.34
C ALA A 12 -8.44 -6.72 0.85
N GLU A 13 -9.27 -5.74 0.52
CA GLU A 13 -9.43 -5.19 -0.82
C GLU A 13 -9.18 -3.69 -0.79
N MET A 14 -8.37 -3.20 -1.72
CA MET A 14 -8.03 -1.78 -1.86
C MET A 14 -8.84 -1.15 -2.99
N TYR A 15 -9.32 0.07 -2.74
CA TYR A 15 -10.06 0.91 -3.66
C TYR A 15 -9.40 2.29 -3.72
N VAL A 16 -9.24 2.83 -4.92
CA VAL A 16 -8.67 4.16 -5.14
C VAL A 16 -9.57 4.87 -6.16
N PRO A 17 -10.52 5.72 -5.72
CA PRO A 17 -11.48 6.37 -6.62
C PRO A 17 -10.80 7.16 -7.75
N ARG A 18 -9.61 7.72 -7.50
CA ARG A 18 -8.78 8.41 -8.50
C ARG A 18 -8.38 7.52 -9.68
N PHE A 19 -8.23 6.21 -9.47
CA PHE A 19 -7.90 5.23 -10.51
C PHE A 19 -9.13 4.76 -11.29
N GLY A 20 -10.32 5.21 -10.88
CA GLY A 20 -11.59 4.92 -11.53
C GLY A 20 -12.60 4.27 -10.58
N PRO A 21 -13.91 4.42 -10.84
CA PRO A 21 -14.98 3.98 -9.94
C PRO A 21 -15.09 2.46 -9.77
N ARG A 22 -14.45 1.70 -10.67
CA ARG A 22 -14.41 0.22 -10.64
C ARG A 22 -13.03 -0.32 -10.32
N TRP A 23 -12.06 0.54 -9.98
CA TRP A 23 -10.74 0.07 -9.62
C TRP A 23 -10.78 -0.51 -8.21
N ASN A 24 -10.48 -1.80 -8.11
CA ASN A 24 -10.19 -2.47 -6.85
C ASN A 24 -9.11 -3.54 -7.09
N LYS A 25 -8.37 -3.88 -6.03
CA LYS A 25 -7.37 -4.96 -6.05
C LYS A 25 -7.32 -5.67 -4.70
N PRO A 26 -7.14 -7.01 -4.68
CA PRO A 26 -6.91 -7.72 -3.44
C PRO A 26 -5.54 -7.36 -2.85
N VAL A 27 -5.47 -7.28 -1.53
CA VAL A 27 -4.24 -7.16 -0.75
C VAL A 27 -3.95 -8.49 -0.08
N LEU A 28 -2.83 -9.10 -0.47
CA LEU A 28 -2.31 -10.36 0.03
C LEU A 28 -1.23 -10.11 1.08
N GLU A 29 -1.08 -11.03 2.02
CA GLU A 29 0.04 -10.99 2.96
C GLU A 29 1.34 -11.43 2.29
N GLY A 30 2.34 -10.55 2.26
CA GLY A 30 3.67 -10.80 1.72
C GLY A 30 3.90 -10.16 0.34
N THR A 31 5.17 -9.92 0.02
CA THR A 31 5.63 -9.22 -1.19
C THR A 31 6.44 -10.12 -2.14
N GLY A 32 6.27 -11.44 -2.02
CA GLY A 32 6.91 -12.41 -2.91
C GLY A 32 6.47 -12.23 -4.37
N THR A 33 7.38 -12.49 -5.31
CA THR A 33 7.16 -12.29 -6.75
C THR A 33 5.89 -12.94 -7.26
N GLU A 34 5.63 -14.20 -6.93
CA GLU A 34 4.42 -14.92 -7.36
C GLU A 34 3.12 -14.39 -6.76
N LEU A 35 3.19 -13.72 -5.60
CA LEU A 35 2.02 -13.10 -4.96
C LEU A 35 1.67 -11.77 -5.62
N LEU A 36 2.67 -10.96 -5.96
CA LEU A 36 2.46 -9.68 -6.63
C LEU A 36 1.88 -9.84 -8.05
N LYS A 37 2.01 -11.04 -8.66
CA LYS A 37 1.27 -11.38 -9.89
C LYS A 37 -0.24 -11.46 -9.71
N LYS A 38 -0.71 -11.66 -8.48
CA LYS A 38 -2.14 -11.91 -8.16
C LYS A 38 -2.84 -10.66 -7.59
N GLY A 39 -2.08 -9.64 -7.19
CA GLY A 39 -2.63 -8.45 -6.56
C GLY A 39 -1.57 -7.60 -5.88
N LEU A 40 -1.98 -6.92 -4.82
CA LEU A 40 -1.12 -6.11 -3.98
C LEU A 40 -0.54 -6.95 -2.84
N GLY A 41 0.69 -6.65 -2.41
CA GLY A 41 1.36 -7.36 -1.32
C GLY A 41 1.61 -6.47 -0.12
N HIS A 42 1.12 -6.84 1.05
CA HIS A 42 1.46 -6.20 2.31
C HIS A 42 2.87 -6.63 2.75
N TYR A 43 3.69 -5.68 3.21
CA TYR A 43 4.96 -6.00 3.83
C TYR A 43 4.71 -6.57 5.23
N ALA A 44 4.91 -7.87 5.41
CA ALA A 44 4.57 -8.60 6.64
C ALA A 44 5.23 -8.07 7.93
N GLY A 45 6.34 -7.33 7.81
CA GLY A 45 7.02 -6.67 8.93
C GLY A 45 6.46 -5.30 9.32
N THR A 46 5.47 -4.79 8.59
CA THR A 46 4.88 -3.47 8.80
C THR A 46 3.59 -3.55 9.61
N ALA A 47 3.05 -2.39 10.02
CA ALA A 47 1.86 -2.35 10.87
C ALA A 47 0.67 -2.97 10.16
N ARG A 48 -0.24 -3.61 10.92
CA ARG A 48 -1.50 -4.14 10.36
C ARG A 48 -2.38 -3.05 9.79
N LEU A 49 -3.33 -3.43 8.94
CA LEU A 49 -4.33 -2.50 8.41
C LEU A 49 -5.06 -1.79 9.56
N GLY A 50 -5.06 -0.46 9.51
CA GLY A 50 -5.61 0.39 10.56
C GLY A 50 -4.85 0.38 11.87
N GLY A 51 -3.72 -0.32 12.01
CA GLY A 51 -2.88 -0.33 13.21
C GLY A 51 -2.05 0.95 13.38
N THR A 52 -1.53 1.18 14.58
CA THR A 52 -0.52 2.23 14.83
C THR A 52 0.81 1.81 14.19
N GLY A 53 1.43 2.75 13.47
CA GLY A 53 2.62 2.55 12.66
C GLY A 53 2.32 2.82 11.19
N ASN A 54 3.01 2.12 10.31
CA ASN A 54 2.88 2.26 8.86
C ASN A 54 2.45 0.91 8.26
N PHE A 55 1.30 0.87 7.60
CA PHE A 55 0.86 -0.28 6.82
C PHE A 55 1.37 -0.10 5.39
N ALA A 56 2.36 -0.89 4.97
CA ALA A 56 2.99 -0.72 3.67
C ALA A 56 2.51 -1.77 2.67
N VAL A 57 2.27 -1.35 1.42
CA VAL A 57 1.76 -2.21 0.36
C VAL A 57 2.55 -2.00 -0.93
N ALA A 58 3.06 -3.09 -1.50
CA ALA A 58 3.70 -3.14 -2.80
C ALA A 58 2.70 -3.58 -3.90
N GLY A 59 2.89 -3.06 -5.11
CA GLY A 59 2.17 -3.51 -6.29
C GLY A 59 2.92 -3.23 -7.58
N HIS A 60 2.73 -4.08 -8.59
CA HIS A 60 3.35 -3.88 -9.89
C HIS A 60 2.78 -2.67 -10.63
N ARG A 61 3.64 -1.94 -11.35
CA ARG A 61 3.23 -0.77 -12.13
C ARG A 61 2.64 -1.12 -13.49
N ARG A 62 3.20 -2.13 -14.18
CA ARG A 62 2.91 -2.43 -15.60
C ARG A 62 2.70 -3.91 -15.93
N THR A 63 2.63 -4.76 -14.92
CA THR A 63 2.42 -6.20 -15.11
C THR A 63 1.20 -6.64 -14.32
N TYR A 64 0.55 -7.72 -14.78
CA TYR A 64 -0.57 -8.37 -14.11
C TYR A 64 -1.77 -7.46 -13.85
N GLY A 65 -2.19 -6.72 -14.88
CA GLY A 65 -3.37 -5.85 -14.83
C GLY A 65 -3.13 -4.49 -14.18
N ASP A 66 -1.87 -4.04 -14.19
CA ASP A 66 -1.43 -2.66 -13.98
C ASP A 66 -1.99 -2.00 -12.70
N PRO A 67 -1.94 -2.66 -11.53
CA PRO A 67 -2.64 -2.15 -10.35
C PRO A 67 -2.15 -0.76 -9.94
N PHE A 68 -0.85 -0.48 -9.99
CA PHE A 68 -0.28 0.81 -9.58
C PHE A 68 0.21 1.69 -10.74
N LYS A 69 -0.22 1.44 -11.97
CA LYS A 69 0.10 2.28 -13.14
C LYS A 69 -0.18 3.76 -12.91
N ASP A 70 -1.27 4.03 -12.21
CA ASP A 70 -1.79 5.37 -12.00
C ASP A 70 -1.37 6.01 -10.67
N ILE A 71 -0.47 5.39 -9.88
CA ILE A 71 0.10 6.03 -8.67
C ILE A 71 0.59 7.46 -8.92
N PRO A 72 1.29 7.78 -10.04
CA PRO A 72 1.69 9.15 -10.35
C PRO A 72 0.54 10.17 -10.49
N LYS A 73 -0.71 9.71 -10.63
CA LYS A 73 -1.90 10.58 -10.68
C LYS A 73 -2.44 10.94 -9.30
N LEU A 74 -1.98 10.28 -8.24
CA LEU A 74 -2.41 10.59 -6.87
C LEU A 74 -1.96 12.00 -6.48
N ARG A 75 -2.86 12.72 -5.81
CA ARG A 75 -2.62 14.07 -5.32
C ARG A 75 -2.99 14.18 -3.84
N PRO A 76 -2.42 15.14 -3.09
CA PRO A 76 -2.88 15.44 -1.75
C PRO A 76 -4.40 15.63 -1.71
N GLY A 77 -5.07 14.97 -0.75
CA GLY A 77 -6.53 14.94 -0.61
C GLY A 77 -7.21 13.73 -1.26
N ASP A 78 -6.54 13.01 -2.16
CA ASP A 78 -7.11 11.76 -2.71
C ASP A 78 -7.28 10.70 -1.64
N LEU A 79 -8.27 9.82 -1.83
CA LEU A 79 -8.58 8.75 -0.89
C LEU A 79 -8.01 7.42 -1.35
N VAL A 80 -7.46 6.68 -0.40
CA VAL A 80 -7.15 5.25 -0.53
C VAL A 80 -7.96 4.52 0.52
N ILE A 81 -8.84 3.63 0.07
CA ILE A 81 -9.81 2.96 0.93
C ILE A 81 -9.46 1.47 0.95
N LEU A 82 -9.42 0.87 2.13
CA LEU A 82 -9.29 -0.57 2.29
C LEU A 82 -10.48 -1.14 3.02
N LYS A 83 -10.88 -2.34 2.62
CA LYS A 83 -11.94 -3.12 3.25
C LYS A 83 -11.39 -4.48 3.64
N ASP A 84 -11.55 -4.86 4.90
CA ASP A 84 -11.31 -6.23 5.37
C ASP A 84 -12.59 -6.79 6.01
N ALA A 85 -12.47 -7.93 6.71
CA ALA A 85 -13.59 -8.54 7.43
C ALA A 85 -14.06 -7.71 8.65
N ALA A 86 -13.22 -6.82 9.18
CA ALA A 86 -13.52 -5.99 10.34
C ALA A 86 -14.20 -4.67 9.97
N GLY A 87 -13.89 -4.11 8.80
CA GLY A 87 -14.57 -2.92 8.31
C GLY A 87 -13.83 -2.16 7.21
N TRP A 88 -14.07 -0.85 7.19
CA TRP A 88 -13.53 0.08 6.20
C TRP A 88 -12.49 0.99 6.83
N TYR A 89 -11.40 1.21 6.11
CA TYR A 89 -10.28 2.06 6.49
C TYR A 89 -10.03 3.07 5.37
N THR A 90 -10.22 4.36 5.68
CA THR A 90 -10.02 5.44 4.69
C THR A 90 -8.78 6.23 5.05
N TYR A 91 -7.80 6.20 4.15
CA TYR A 91 -6.59 6.99 4.20
C TYR A 91 -6.67 8.15 3.23
N THR A 92 -6.07 9.28 3.59
CA THR A 92 -5.97 10.46 2.72
C THR A 92 -4.52 10.66 2.32
N VAL A 93 -4.27 10.79 1.02
CA VAL A 93 -2.95 11.12 0.48
C VAL A 93 -2.54 12.49 1.00
N ARG A 94 -1.35 12.58 1.61
CA ARG A 94 -0.82 13.82 2.20
C ARG A 94 0.34 14.45 1.41
N SER A 95 0.97 13.68 0.55
CA SER A 95 2.14 14.11 -0.23
C SER A 95 2.06 13.51 -1.63
N GLU A 96 2.66 14.19 -2.60
CA GLU A 96 2.79 13.65 -3.95
C GLU A 96 3.65 12.38 -3.97
N PRO A 97 3.45 11.48 -4.94
CA PRO A 97 4.26 10.28 -5.08
C PRO A 97 5.76 10.60 -5.13
N LEU A 98 6.50 10.08 -4.14
CA LEU A 98 7.94 10.25 -4.08
C LEU A 98 8.63 9.11 -4.82
N ARG A 99 9.44 9.45 -5.82
CA ARG A 99 10.36 8.49 -6.45
C ARG A 99 11.55 8.26 -5.52
N THR A 100 11.82 7.00 -5.18
CA THR A 100 12.99 6.61 -4.39
C THR A 100 13.70 5.38 -4.99
N VAL A 101 14.83 4.99 -4.40
CA VAL A 101 15.61 3.80 -4.80
C VAL A 101 15.11 2.55 -4.08
N PRO A 102 15.24 1.34 -4.67
CA PRO A 102 14.76 0.09 -4.03
C PRO A 102 15.38 -0.21 -2.66
N THR A 103 16.57 0.33 -2.38
CA THR A 103 17.26 0.16 -1.09
C THR A 103 16.77 1.12 -0.01
N ASP A 104 15.86 2.04 -0.32
CA ASP A 104 15.27 2.98 0.65
C ASP A 104 14.17 2.31 1.48
N ILE A 105 14.55 1.29 2.25
CA ILE A 105 13.64 0.53 3.13
C ILE A 105 13.00 1.39 4.23
N ALA A 106 13.56 2.58 4.49
CA ALA A 106 13.07 3.50 5.51
C ALA A 106 11.71 4.14 5.16
N VAL A 107 11.20 3.95 3.93
CA VAL A 107 9.82 4.33 3.56
C VAL A 107 8.76 3.45 4.22
N ASP A 108 9.17 2.27 4.71
CA ASP A 108 8.31 1.30 5.40
C ASP A 108 8.40 1.45 6.93
N ASP A 109 9.25 2.35 7.45
CA ASP A 109 9.37 2.63 8.88
C ASP A 109 8.02 3.06 9.50
N PRO A 110 7.78 2.81 10.80
CA PRO A 110 6.54 3.19 11.49
C PRO A 110 6.20 4.69 11.41
N VAL A 111 7.23 5.53 11.26
CA VAL A 111 7.11 6.95 10.87
C VAL A 111 8.05 7.14 9.68
N PRO A 112 7.54 7.19 8.45
CA PRO A 112 8.41 7.27 7.28
C PRO A 112 9.21 8.58 7.30
N ARG A 113 10.55 8.48 7.31
CA ARG A 113 11.45 9.63 7.53
C ARG A 113 11.33 10.75 6.49
N ARG A 114 10.86 10.41 5.28
CA ARG A 114 10.63 11.35 4.17
C ARG A 114 9.18 11.82 4.08
N SER A 115 8.30 11.37 4.97
CA SER A 115 6.94 11.87 5.05
C SER A 115 6.87 13.21 5.80
N THR A 116 5.76 13.92 5.65
CA THR A 116 5.48 15.16 6.39
C THR A 116 5.02 14.92 7.84
N PHE A 117 5.07 13.68 8.34
CA PHE A 117 4.51 13.32 9.64
C PHE A 117 5.54 13.42 10.78
N PRO A 118 5.29 14.23 11.83
CA PRO A 118 6.27 14.47 12.90
C PRO A 118 6.19 13.48 14.08
N ALA A 119 5.22 12.57 14.11
CA ALA A 119 4.94 11.71 15.25
C ALA A 119 4.41 10.33 14.83
N PRO A 120 4.33 9.34 15.72
CA PRO A 120 3.64 8.08 15.45
C PRO A 120 2.15 8.29 15.12
N GLY A 121 1.66 7.55 14.12
CA GLY A 121 0.27 7.64 13.67
C GLY A 121 -0.20 6.33 13.04
N ARG A 122 -1.20 6.41 12.16
CA ARG A 122 -1.71 5.27 11.39
C ARG A 122 -1.52 5.60 9.92
N TYR A 123 -0.40 5.17 9.37
CA TYR A 123 0.03 5.52 8.02
C TYR A 123 -0.20 4.38 7.04
N LEU A 124 -0.26 4.75 5.77
CA LEU A 124 -0.30 3.85 4.63
C LEU A 124 0.79 4.29 3.66
N THR A 125 1.69 3.38 3.31
CA THR A 125 2.68 3.56 2.25
C THR A 125 2.31 2.68 1.06
N LEU A 126 2.33 3.23 -0.15
CA LEU A 126 2.18 2.49 -1.39
C LEU A 126 3.51 2.51 -2.17
N THR A 127 4.07 1.35 -2.47
CA THR A 127 5.30 1.22 -3.25
C THR A 127 5.05 0.55 -4.59
N THR A 128 5.77 0.98 -5.62
CA THR A 128 5.74 0.39 -6.95
C THR A 128 7.10 0.52 -7.63
N CYS A 129 7.37 -0.27 -8.65
CA CYS A 129 8.64 -0.21 -9.39
C CYS A 129 8.72 1.02 -10.30
N ASP A 130 9.90 1.65 -10.30
CA ASP A 130 10.33 2.68 -11.25
C ASP A 130 11.86 2.52 -11.49
N PRO A 131 12.37 2.51 -12.74
CA PRO A 131 11.67 2.80 -13.98
C PRO A 131 10.69 1.69 -14.36
N GLU A 132 9.95 1.95 -15.41
CA GLU A 132 9.00 1.01 -15.99
C GLU A 132 9.63 -0.34 -16.45
N TRP A 133 10.96 -0.41 -16.51
CA TRP A 133 11.78 -1.52 -17.02
C TRP A 133 13.00 -1.80 -16.12
#